data_AF-A0A3L7PME8-F1
#
_entry.id   AF-A0A3L7PME8-F1
#
_cell.length_a   1.000
_cell.length_b   1.000
_cell.length_c   1.000
_cell.angle_alpha   90.00
_cell.angle_beta   90.00
_cell.angle_gamma   90.00
#
_symmetry.space_group_name_H-M   'P 1'
#
loop_
_entity.id
_entity.type
_entity.pdbx_description
1 polymer ?
#
loop_
_entity_poly.entity_id
_entity_poly.type
_entity_poly.pdbx_seq_one_letter_code
_entity_poly.pdbx_strand_id
1 'polypeptide(L)'
;MKIRTLFGTLASAGLALGIGQVTATAVPGDGGTSETQVGPDVIVGAIPGVTKYGAAIVNGANIMAYAFGSTSCNIGTQQLDWYSGTSNHPVIPQNAYRIKNGRIEQIGLSWMKHGFCALQQTLCGTCVPAGSGCPSLLGIGCSDPYDSSLNGSQTDLGPRYEANASTGYFPPTGSTSWPSIPSGQGTIARRVQINANDLDPAQNAGAVYLAECQYVHPQDAANNNDNNNASYRVFTVGPLASGAYTLSLSGSTFQQKAAIYHWSVVSPTVNYAVADAPDGRYIVGSNVTLNTDGSYHYEYAIFNYNSDSSGRSFSMPIPAGVTISNMSFKDIAYHSGEPYNSTDWTMTIAGGLLKWECTETYAQNANANALRWSTLYNFAFDSNGVPGNGNAAIGLFKTSGSVGVATQVPVNPCKYGDLDCNGIVDGADLGLLLSHWGLCPGGTPGCFGDLDNNGVVNGADLGFLMGNWG
;
A
#
# COMPACT_ATOMS: atom_id res chain seq x y z
N MET A 1 -8.87 -66.20 -5.19
CA MET A 1 -7.46 -65.87 -5.44
C MET A 1 -7.42 -64.48 -6.05
N LYS A 2 -6.62 -63.58 -5.46
CA LYS A 2 -6.61 -62.11 -5.53
C LYS A 2 -7.06 -61.45 -6.87
N ILE A 3 -8.14 -60.66 -6.79
CA ILE A 3 -8.44 -59.55 -7.71
C ILE A 3 -7.69 -58.32 -7.19
N ARG A 4 -6.84 -57.72 -8.04
CA ARG A 4 -6.21 -56.42 -7.79
C ARG A 4 -7.12 -55.33 -8.33
N THR A 5 -7.75 -54.58 -7.43
CA THR A 5 -8.53 -53.38 -7.77
C THR A 5 -7.58 -52.18 -7.75
N LEU A 6 -7.36 -51.55 -8.90
CA LEU A 6 -6.75 -50.22 -8.98
C LEU A 6 -7.81 -49.20 -8.56
N PHE A 7 -7.62 -48.51 -7.44
CA PHE A 7 -8.34 -47.30 -7.11
C PHE A 7 -7.63 -46.13 -7.79
N GLY A 8 -8.11 -45.73 -8.97
CA GLY A 8 -7.83 -44.42 -9.54
C GLY A 8 -8.78 -43.41 -8.92
N THR A 9 -8.28 -42.52 -8.07
CA THR A 9 -9.01 -41.35 -7.60
C THR A 9 -9.19 -40.39 -8.77
N LEU A 10 -10.40 -40.35 -9.31
CA LEU A 10 -10.88 -39.35 -10.24
C LEU A 10 -10.86 -38.00 -9.52
N ALA A 11 -9.85 -37.17 -9.77
CA ALA A 11 -9.93 -35.76 -9.46
C ALA A 11 -11.00 -35.15 -10.37
N SER A 12 -12.09 -34.67 -9.78
CA SER A 12 -13.14 -33.91 -10.46
C SER A 12 -12.53 -32.61 -10.96
N ALA A 13 -11.90 -32.66 -12.14
CA ALA A 13 -11.55 -31.48 -12.90
C ALA A 13 -12.86 -30.78 -13.27
N GLY A 14 -13.18 -29.71 -12.53
CA GLY A 14 -14.28 -28.82 -12.84
C GLY A 14 -14.13 -28.33 -14.27
N LEU A 15 -15.10 -28.68 -15.10
CA LEU A 15 -15.22 -28.28 -16.48
C LEU A 15 -15.46 -26.76 -16.51
N ALA A 16 -14.41 -25.96 -16.67
CA ALA A 16 -14.52 -24.54 -16.97
C ALA A 16 -14.97 -24.36 -18.43
N LEU A 17 -16.24 -24.68 -18.71
CA LEU A 17 -16.90 -24.27 -19.93
C LEU A 17 -17.16 -22.76 -19.85
N GLY A 18 -16.67 -22.05 -20.87
CA GLY A 18 -16.68 -20.60 -20.96
C GLY A 18 -18.04 -19.99 -20.63
N ILE A 19 -18.05 -19.16 -19.61
CA ILE A 19 -19.09 -18.15 -19.39
C ILE A 19 -18.40 -16.80 -19.41
N GLY A 20 -18.48 -16.14 -20.56
CA GLY A 20 -18.37 -14.70 -20.73
C GLY A 20 -16.99 -14.10 -20.51
N GLN A 21 -16.59 -13.22 -21.43
CA GLN A 21 -15.72 -12.11 -21.05
C GLN A 21 -16.32 -11.47 -19.79
N VAL A 22 -15.68 -11.64 -18.64
CA VAL A 22 -15.95 -10.77 -17.50
C VAL A 22 -15.32 -9.45 -17.90
N THR A 23 -16.08 -8.61 -18.61
CA THR A 23 -15.65 -7.28 -19.05
C THR A 23 -15.50 -6.39 -17.83
N ALA A 24 -14.44 -6.61 -17.05
CA ALA A 24 -13.88 -5.58 -16.22
C ALA A 24 -13.22 -4.61 -17.19
N THR A 25 -13.83 -3.44 -17.38
CA THR A 25 -13.11 -2.33 -18.02
C THR A 25 -11.88 -2.05 -17.15
N ALA A 26 -10.72 -2.08 -17.76
CA ALA A 26 -9.46 -1.75 -17.11
C ALA A 26 -8.93 -0.47 -17.76
N VAL A 27 -8.37 0.42 -16.95
CA VAL A 27 -7.79 1.68 -17.41
C VAL A 27 -6.29 1.64 -17.08
N PRO A 28 -5.41 2.06 -18.01
CA PRO A 28 -3.99 2.23 -17.70
C PRO A 28 -3.84 3.13 -16.45
N GLY A 29 -3.06 2.69 -15.47
CA GLY A 29 -2.66 3.54 -14.35
C GLY A 29 -1.32 4.21 -14.65
N ASP A 30 -1.18 5.49 -14.31
CA ASP A 30 0.08 6.25 -14.44
C ASP A 30 1.16 5.81 -13.42
N GLY A 31 1.07 4.60 -12.86
CA GLY A 31 1.91 4.13 -11.75
C GLY A 31 3.23 3.47 -12.18
N GLY A 32 3.41 3.21 -13.48
CA GLY A 32 4.61 2.60 -14.06
C GLY A 32 4.93 3.17 -15.45
N THR A 33 6.16 2.97 -15.91
CA THR A 33 6.57 3.34 -17.28
C THR A 33 5.75 2.54 -18.28
N SER A 34 4.99 3.20 -19.16
CA SER A 34 4.25 2.59 -20.28
C SER A 34 5.16 1.98 -21.37
N GLU A 35 6.44 1.74 -21.07
CA GLU A 35 7.40 1.17 -22.01
C GLU A 35 7.35 -0.36 -21.90
N THR A 36 7.27 -1.03 -23.05
CA THR A 36 7.37 -2.50 -23.11
C THR A 36 8.73 -2.93 -22.54
N GLN A 37 8.71 -3.63 -21.41
CA GLN A 37 9.92 -4.03 -20.72
C GLN A 37 10.53 -5.29 -21.35
N VAL A 38 11.86 -5.34 -21.38
CA VAL A 38 12.59 -6.52 -21.88
C VAL A 38 12.41 -7.67 -20.90
N GLY A 39 12.19 -8.88 -21.41
CA GLY A 39 11.90 -10.06 -20.60
C GLY A 39 10.40 -10.23 -20.27
N PRO A 40 10.05 -11.18 -19.40
CA PRO A 40 8.70 -11.34 -18.88
C PRO A 40 8.29 -10.18 -17.96
N ASP A 41 7.03 -9.75 -18.01
CA ASP A 41 6.48 -8.68 -17.15
C ASP A 41 5.04 -9.04 -16.77
N VAL A 42 4.78 -9.30 -15.48
CA VAL A 42 3.45 -9.69 -14.99
C VAL A 42 2.75 -8.58 -14.25
N ILE A 43 1.57 -8.20 -14.75
CA ILE A 43 0.70 -7.22 -14.07
C ILE A 43 -0.64 -7.84 -13.69
N VAL A 44 -1.34 -7.18 -12.76
CA VAL A 44 -2.77 -7.43 -12.55
C VAL A 44 -3.56 -6.66 -13.63
N GLY A 45 -4.04 -7.36 -14.65
CA GLY A 45 -4.89 -6.79 -15.69
C GLY A 45 -6.30 -6.43 -15.23
N ALA A 46 -6.90 -7.26 -14.39
CA ALA A 46 -8.24 -7.02 -13.87
C ALA A 46 -8.47 -7.68 -12.51
N ILE A 47 -9.40 -7.09 -11.74
CA ILE A 47 -9.98 -7.68 -10.53
C ILE A 47 -11.47 -7.90 -10.82
N PRO A 48 -11.87 -9.06 -11.39
CA PRO A 48 -13.20 -9.22 -11.99
C PRO A 48 -14.33 -9.57 -11.01
N GLY A 49 -14.04 -10.12 -9.83
CA GLY A 49 -15.07 -10.63 -8.92
C GLY A 49 -14.65 -10.67 -7.46
N VAL A 50 -15.62 -10.95 -6.58
CA VAL A 50 -15.40 -11.13 -5.14
C VAL A 50 -16.24 -12.30 -4.64
N THR A 51 -15.63 -13.18 -3.87
CA THR A 51 -16.31 -14.28 -3.16
C THR A 51 -16.31 -13.99 -1.67
N LYS A 52 -17.47 -14.15 -1.05
CA LYS A 52 -17.69 -14.03 0.39
C LYS A 52 -17.80 -15.41 1.00
N TYR A 53 -17.08 -15.68 2.09
CA TYR A 53 -17.04 -16.99 2.74
C TYR A 53 -17.77 -17.05 4.08
N GLY A 54 -18.08 -15.89 4.68
CA GLY A 54 -18.70 -15.77 6.00
C GLY A 54 -17.76 -15.11 6.99
N ALA A 55 -17.93 -15.41 8.28
CA ALA A 55 -17.14 -14.83 9.34
C ALA A 55 -16.84 -15.82 10.48
N ALA A 56 -15.90 -15.47 11.34
CA ALA A 56 -15.64 -16.15 12.61
C ALA A 56 -15.21 -15.14 13.68
N ILE A 57 -15.41 -15.50 14.95
CA ILE A 57 -14.92 -14.71 16.08
C ILE A 57 -13.48 -15.11 16.37
N VAL A 58 -12.55 -14.15 16.30
CA VAL A 58 -11.13 -14.33 16.64
C VAL A 58 -10.77 -13.29 17.68
N ASN A 59 -10.31 -13.74 18.85
CA ASN A 59 -9.92 -12.86 19.97
C ASN A 59 -10.99 -11.80 20.32
N GLY A 60 -12.27 -12.16 20.25
CA GLY A 60 -13.41 -11.27 20.53
C GLY A 60 -13.82 -10.35 19.37
N ALA A 61 -13.08 -10.31 18.26
CA ALA A 61 -13.44 -9.56 17.07
C ALA A 61 -14.17 -10.43 16.05
N ASN A 62 -15.19 -9.87 15.38
CA ASN A 62 -15.87 -10.53 14.28
C ASN A 62 -15.09 -10.30 12.98
N ILE A 63 -14.45 -11.36 12.47
CA ILE A 63 -13.60 -11.29 11.28
C ILE A 63 -14.33 -11.92 10.10
N MET A 64 -14.51 -11.14 9.03
CA MET A 64 -15.16 -11.55 7.79
C MET A 64 -14.11 -11.96 6.76
N ALA A 65 -14.45 -12.95 5.93
CA ALA A 65 -13.53 -13.50 4.93
C ALA A 65 -14.01 -13.33 3.49
N TYR A 66 -13.07 -12.88 2.65
CA TYR A 66 -13.26 -12.60 1.25
C TYR A 66 -12.11 -13.14 0.40
N ALA A 67 -12.33 -13.22 -0.90
CA ALA A 67 -11.26 -13.33 -1.89
C ALA A 67 -11.69 -12.57 -3.14
N PHE A 68 -10.74 -11.94 -3.80
CA PHE A 68 -10.95 -11.21 -5.05
C PHE A 68 -10.47 -12.07 -6.23
N GLY A 69 -11.14 -11.98 -7.36
CA GLY A 69 -10.64 -12.55 -8.60
C GLY A 69 -9.44 -11.74 -9.08
N SER A 70 -8.52 -12.36 -9.78
CA SER A 70 -7.36 -11.69 -10.37
C SER A 70 -7.13 -12.22 -11.77
N THR A 71 -6.91 -11.32 -12.72
CA THR A 71 -6.50 -11.69 -14.08
C THR A 71 -5.12 -11.11 -14.31
N SER A 72 -4.12 -11.96 -14.52
CA SER A 72 -2.77 -11.50 -14.87
C SER A 72 -2.69 -11.15 -16.34
N CYS A 73 -1.70 -10.33 -16.69
CA CYS A 73 -1.23 -10.11 -18.05
C CYS A 73 0.27 -10.36 -18.08
N ASN A 74 0.76 -10.95 -19.16
CA ASN A 74 2.18 -10.82 -19.50
C ASN A 74 2.34 -9.70 -20.52
N ILE A 75 2.73 -8.50 -20.09
CA ILE A 75 2.92 -7.34 -20.98
C ILE A 75 4.36 -7.19 -21.47
N GLY A 76 5.22 -8.14 -21.13
CA GLY A 76 6.63 -8.16 -21.50
C GLY A 76 6.88 -8.63 -22.93
N THR A 77 8.14 -8.92 -23.23
CA THR A 77 8.61 -9.37 -24.55
C THR A 77 8.92 -10.87 -24.63
N GLN A 78 8.80 -11.60 -23.52
CA GLN A 78 9.09 -13.03 -23.44
C GLN A 78 7.97 -13.79 -22.72
N GLN A 79 7.86 -15.09 -22.98
CA GLN A 79 6.93 -15.95 -22.24
C GLN A 79 7.34 -16.04 -20.77
N LEU A 80 6.35 -16.18 -19.90
CA LEU A 80 6.52 -16.20 -18.45
C LEU A 80 6.17 -17.59 -17.89
N ASP A 81 7.00 -18.12 -17.02
CA ASP A 81 6.80 -19.44 -16.41
C ASP A 81 5.58 -19.50 -15.49
N TRP A 82 4.93 -20.66 -15.45
CA TRP A 82 3.74 -20.92 -14.64
C TRP A 82 3.70 -22.39 -14.18
N TYR A 83 4.85 -22.92 -13.78
CA TYR A 83 5.04 -24.31 -13.38
C TYR A 83 4.55 -24.55 -11.93
N SER A 84 3.40 -25.21 -11.80
CA SER A 84 2.86 -25.67 -10.51
C SER A 84 3.86 -26.51 -9.72
N GLY A 85 3.85 -26.37 -8.39
CA GLY A 85 4.71 -27.15 -7.49
C GLY A 85 6.20 -26.79 -7.55
N THR A 86 6.56 -25.71 -8.24
CA THR A 86 7.91 -25.15 -8.29
C THR A 86 7.90 -23.70 -7.78
N SER A 87 9.06 -23.07 -7.63
CA SER A 87 9.14 -21.62 -7.38
C SER A 87 8.84 -20.77 -8.63
N ASN A 88 8.69 -21.39 -9.81
CA ASN A 88 8.55 -20.70 -11.10
C ASN A 88 7.07 -20.58 -11.49
N HIS A 89 6.31 -19.91 -10.64
CA HIS A 89 4.95 -19.44 -10.88
C HIS A 89 4.68 -18.26 -9.94
N PRO A 90 3.62 -17.44 -10.18
CA PRO A 90 3.43 -16.27 -9.35
C PRO A 90 2.73 -16.59 -8.03
N VAL A 91 3.10 -15.87 -6.98
CA VAL A 91 2.32 -15.80 -5.75
C VAL A 91 1.52 -14.50 -5.72
N ILE A 92 0.26 -14.58 -5.27
CA ILE A 92 -0.73 -13.52 -5.45
C ILE A 92 -1.33 -13.15 -4.09
N PRO A 93 -0.71 -12.25 -3.31
CA PRO A 93 -1.37 -11.66 -2.14
C PRO A 93 -2.53 -10.76 -2.55
N GLN A 94 -3.47 -10.60 -1.62
CA GLN A 94 -4.60 -9.68 -1.76
C GLN A 94 -4.73 -8.82 -0.52
N ASN A 95 -5.10 -7.56 -0.73
CA ASN A 95 -5.28 -6.58 0.33
C ASN A 95 -6.63 -5.86 0.16
N ALA A 96 -7.15 -5.33 1.25
CA ALA A 96 -8.30 -4.43 1.23
C ALA A 96 -7.96 -3.15 2.01
N TYR A 97 -8.43 -2.01 1.50
CA TYR A 97 -8.17 -0.70 2.09
C TYR A 97 -9.46 0.09 2.30
N ARG A 98 -9.43 1.01 3.26
CA ARG A 98 -10.46 2.02 3.50
C ARG A 98 -9.81 3.40 3.46
N ILE A 99 -10.40 4.33 2.72
CA ILE A 99 -10.09 5.75 2.80
C ILE A 99 -11.25 6.45 3.52
N LYS A 100 -10.96 7.13 4.63
CA LYS A 100 -11.95 7.82 5.45
C LYS A 100 -11.25 8.94 6.24
N ASN A 101 -11.93 10.08 6.40
CA ASN A 101 -11.45 11.22 7.19
C ASN A 101 -10.01 11.64 6.83
N GLY A 102 -9.70 11.69 5.53
CA GLY A 102 -8.38 12.12 5.07
C GLY A 102 -7.28 11.08 5.19
N ARG A 103 -7.54 9.86 5.67
CA ARG A 103 -6.56 8.76 5.85
C ARG A 103 -6.89 7.54 4.99
N ILE A 104 -5.87 6.86 4.46
CA ILE A 104 -5.97 5.50 3.92
C ILE A 104 -5.45 4.46 4.93
N GLU A 105 -6.17 3.37 5.14
CA GLU A 105 -5.78 2.29 6.04
C GLU A 105 -5.93 0.93 5.35
N GLN A 106 -4.94 0.05 5.49
CA GLN A 106 -5.12 -1.37 5.15
C GLN A 106 -6.03 -2.02 6.19
N ILE A 107 -7.18 -2.52 5.77
CA ILE A 107 -8.17 -3.16 6.64
C ILE A 107 -8.26 -4.67 6.41
N GLY A 108 -7.60 -5.17 5.36
CA GLY A 108 -7.58 -6.59 5.05
C GLY A 108 -6.30 -7.05 4.40
N LEU A 109 -5.97 -8.31 4.70
CA LEU A 109 -4.81 -9.02 4.22
C LEU A 109 -5.19 -10.49 4.02
N SER A 110 -4.65 -11.13 2.99
CA SER A 110 -4.72 -12.59 2.80
C SER A 110 -3.33 -13.22 2.83
N TRP A 111 -3.26 -14.54 2.95
CA TRP A 111 -2.13 -15.31 2.44
C TRP A 111 -2.08 -15.24 0.90
N MET A 112 -1.05 -15.80 0.27
CA MET A 112 -0.81 -15.67 -1.17
C MET A 112 -1.39 -16.85 -1.94
N LYS A 113 -2.14 -16.59 -3.01
CA LYS A 113 -2.54 -17.65 -3.94
C LYS A 113 -1.35 -18.09 -4.79
N HIS A 114 -1.09 -19.38 -4.88
CA HIS A 114 -0.07 -19.93 -5.78
C HIS A 114 -0.62 -20.16 -7.19
N GLY A 115 0.11 -19.76 -8.22
CA GLY A 115 -0.19 -20.12 -9.61
C GLY A 115 -0.02 -21.63 -9.88
N PHE A 116 -0.77 -22.16 -10.85
CA PHE A 116 -0.65 -23.58 -11.24
C PHE A 116 -0.60 -23.81 -12.76
N CYS A 117 -1.29 -22.98 -13.53
CA CYS A 117 -1.12 -22.88 -14.98
C CYS A 117 -1.64 -21.53 -15.46
N ALA A 118 -1.38 -21.19 -16.72
CA ALA A 118 -1.81 -19.94 -17.30
C ALA A 118 -2.74 -20.18 -18.50
N LEU A 119 -4.00 -19.78 -18.42
CA LEU A 119 -4.84 -19.65 -19.60
C LEU A 119 -4.29 -18.56 -20.54
N GLN A 120 -4.72 -18.56 -21.80
CA GLN A 120 -4.18 -17.68 -22.85
C GLN A 120 -5.29 -16.77 -23.42
N GLN A 121 -5.89 -15.95 -22.56
CA GLN A 121 -6.95 -15.01 -22.96
C GLN A 121 -6.35 -13.68 -23.48
N THR A 122 -7.23 -12.77 -23.92
CA THR A 122 -6.86 -11.55 -24.67
C THR A 122 -7.20 -10.25 -23.94
N LEU A 123 -7.25 -10.25 -22.60
CA LEU A 123 -7.60 -9.03 -21.85
C LEU A 123 -6.60 -7.88 -22.10
N CYS A 124 -5.33 -8.21 -22.26
CA CYS A 124 -4.22 -7.25 -22.08
C CYS A 124 -3.58 -6.77 -23.39
N GLY A 125 -4.02 -7.30 -24.53
CA GLY A 125 -3.49 -6.95 -25.84
C GLY A 125 -3.58 -8.10 -26.83
N THR A 126 -2.70 -8.05 -27.84
CA THR A 126 -2.58 -9.14 -28.83
C THR A 126 -1.84 -10.30 -28.18
N CYS A 127 -2.56 -11.38 -27.86
CA CYS A 127 -2.00 -12.58 -27.27
C CYS A 127 -1.24 -13.43 -28.30
N VAL A 128 0.03 -13.71 -28.00
CA VAL A 128 0.87 -14.71 -28.64
C VAL A 128 0.92 -15.93 -27.70
N PRO A 129 -0.01 -16.89 -27.85
CA PRO A 129 -0.20 -17.94 -26.86
C PRO A 129 0.99 -18.90 -26.79
N ALA A 130 1.35 -19.33 -25.58
CA ALA A 130 2.36 -20.36 -25.35
C ALA A 130 1.83 -21.79 -25.56
N GLY A 131 0.52 -21.94 -25.72
CA GLY A 131 -0.16 -23.22 -25.92
C GLY A 131 -1.68 -23.06 -25.86
N SER A 132 -2.41 -24.17 -25.80
CA SER A 132 -3.87 -24.18 -25.63
C SER A 132 -4.29 -24.70 -24.26
N GLY A 133 -5.42 -24.24 -23.74
CA GLY A 133 -5.95 -24.70 -22.46
C GLY A 133 -5.18 -24.09 -21.30
N CYS A 134 -4.53 -24.93 -20.50
CA CYS A 134 -3.87 -24.59 -19.22
C CYS A 134 -2.36 -24.92 -19.30
N PRO A 135 -1.59 -24.26 -20.20
CA PRO A 135 -0.14 -24.44 -20.30
C PRO A 135 0.58 -23.90 -19.05
N SER A 136 1.79 -24.39 -18.80
CA SER A 136 2.68 -23.93 -17.72
C SER A 136 3.48 -22.67 -18.09
N LEU A 137 2.97 -21.88 -19.05
CA LEU A 137 3.60 -20.67 -19.57
C LEU A 137 2.51 -19.65 -19.90
N LEU A 138 2.65 -18.40 -19.47
CA LEU A 138 1.82 -17.28 -19.92
C LEU A 138 2.45 -16.63 -21.16
N GLY A 139 1.75 -16.71 -22.29
CA GLY A 139 2.18 -16.13 -23.57
C GLY A 139 2.29 -14.61 -23.55
N ILE A 140 3.03 -14.07 -24.50
CA ILE A 140 3.26 -12.61 -24.63
C ILE A 140 1.94 -11.93 -24.97
N GLY A 141 1.57 -10.87 -24.24
CA GLY A 141 0.31 -10.15 -24.40
C GLY A 141 -0.94 -10.95 -23.97
N CYS A 142 -0.76 -12.18 -23.47
CA CYS A 142 -1.85 -13.03 -23.04
C CYS A 142 -2.24 -12.75 -21.58
N SER A 143 -3.43 -13.19 -21.21
CA SER A 143 -3.97 -13.03 -19.86
C SER A 143 -4.48 -14.33 -19.26
N ASP A 144 -4.22 -14.54 -17.97
CA ASP A 144 -4.69 -15.69 -17.20
C ASP A 144 -5.63 -15.26 -16.07
N PRO A 145 -6.94 -15.61 -16.13
CA PRO A 145 -7.88 -15.31 -15.06
C PRO A 145 -7.95 -16.43 -14.01
N TYR A 146 -7.81 -16.03 -12.76
CA TYR A 146 -8.31 -16.77 -11.60
C TYR A 146 -9.56 -16.10 -11.04
N ASP A 147 -10.64 -16.87 -10.94
CA ASP A 147 -11.84 -16.39 -10.27
C ASP A 147 -11.59 -16.21 -8.76
N SER A 148 -12.48 -15.46 -8.11
CA SER A 148 -12.38 -15.18 -6.67
C SER A 148 -12.48 -16.44 -5.81
N SER A 149 -13.13 -17.50 -6.29
CA SER A 149 -13.28 -18.75 -5.54
C SER A 149 -11.99 -19.57 -5.52
N LEU A 150 -11.29 -19.63 -6.66
CA LEU A 150 -9.96 -20.22 -6.81
C LEU A 150 -8.94 -19.46 -5.94
N ASN A 151 -8.98 -18.13 -5.99
CA ASN A 151 -8.12 -17.29 -5.17
C ASN A 151 -8.40 -17.40 -3.66
N GLY A 152 -9.61 -17.82 -3.27
CA GLY A 152 -9.96 -18.07 -1.86
C GLY A 152 -9.82 -19.54 -1.43
N SER A 153 -9.21 -20.40 -2.24
CA SER A 153 -9.00 -21.81 -1.91
C SER A 153 -7.90 -21.98 -0.86
N GLN A 154 -8.28 -22.36 0.36
CA GLN A 154 -7.34 -22.44 1.50
C GLN A 154 -6.20 -23.43 1.30
N THR A 155 -6.38 -24.48 0.49
CA THR A 155 -5.31 -25.44 0.18
C THR A 155 -4.26 -24.87 -0.77
N ASP A 156 -4.53 -23.72 -1.38
CA ASP A 156 -3.67 -23.10 -2.38
C ASP A 156 -3.28 -21.65 -2.01
N LEU A 157 -3.55 -21.29 -0.76
CA LEU A 157 -3.15 -20.03 -0.14
C LEU A 157 -1.96 -20.31 0.77
N GLY A 158 -0.75 -19.92 0.35
CA GLY A 158 0.52 -20.09 1.06
C GLY A 158 0.92 -18.84 1.85
N PRO A 159 1.67 -18.98 2.95
CA PRO A 159 1.96 -17.89 3.87
C PRO A 159 2.93 -16.86 3.28
N ARG A 160 2.73 -15.55 3.56
CA ARG A 160 3.57 -14.49 2.96
C ARG A 160 5.03 -14.54 3.44
N TYR A 161 5.26 -15.06 4.65
CA TYR A 161 6.59 -15.11 5.25
C TYR A 161 7.59 -16.03 4.51
N GLU A 162 7.11 -16.92 3.64
CA GLU A 162 7.98 -17.80 2.85
C GLU A 162 8.51 -17.13 1.57
N ALA A 163 7.88 -16.03 1.13
CA ALA A 163 8.26 -15.32 -0.08
C ALA A 163 9.23 -14.17 0.21
N ASN A 164 10.25 -14.05 -0.63
CA ASN A 164 11.06 -12.85 -0.78
C ASN A 164 10.49 -12.05 -1.96
N ALA A 165 9.82 -10.94 -1.67
CA ALA A 165 9.13 -10.15 -2.68
C ALA A 165 10.06 -9.43 -3.66
N SER A 166 11.30 -9.14 -3.24
CA SER A 166 12.33 -8.51 -4.07
C SER A 166 12.80 -9.41 -5.22
N THR A 167 12.91 -10.71 -4.95
CA THR A 167 13.41 -11.70 -5.91
C THR A 167 12.29 -12.52 -6.51
N GLY A 168 11.07 -12.37 -6.01
CA GLY A 168 9.92 -13.23 -6.28
C GLY A 168 10.08 -14.69 -5.82
N TYR A 169 11.19 -15.05 -5.19
CA TYR A 169 11.46 -16.43 -4.79
C TYR A 169 10.62 -16.83 -3.56
N PHE A 170 10.11 -18.05 -3.60
CA PHE A 170 9.53 -18.75 -2.47
C PHE A 170 9.92 -20.24 -2.56
N PRO A 171 10.02 -20.95 -1.43
CA PRO A 171 10.32 -22.37 -1.46
C PRO A 171 9.15 -23.15 -2.10
N PRO A 172 9.41 -24.20 -2.89
CA PRO A 172 8.35 -25.05 -3.44
C PRO A 172 7.77 -25.94 -2.35
N THR A 173 6.97 -25.34 -1.47
CA THR A 173 6.28 -25.97 -0.35
C THR A 173 4.84 -26.28 -0.75
N GLY A 174 4.32 -27.40 -0.27
CA GLY A 174 2.92 -27.76 -0.45
C GLY A 174 2.08 -27.37 0.78
N SER A 175 0.76 -27.40 0.65
CA SER A 175 -0.14 -27.07 1.76
C SER A 175 0.01 -27.93 3.02
N THR A 176 0.72 -29.05 2.91
CA THR A 176 1.06 -29.97 4.01
C THR A 176 2.19 -29.48 4.90
N SER A 177 3.04 -28.56 4.42
CA SER A 177 4.11 -27.94 5.23
C SER A 177 3.71 -26.60 5.83
N TRP A 178 2.61 -26.01 5.37
CA TRP A 178 2.10 -24.76 5.95
C TRP A 178 1.43 -24.99 7.31
N PRO A 179 1.41 -23.97 8.20
CA PRO A 179 0.70 -24.04 9.46
C PRO A 179 -0.74 -24.52 9.31
N SER A 180 -1.17 -25.40 10.22
CA SER A 180 -2.55 -25.88 10.24
C SER A 180 -3.52 -24.71 10.46
N ILE A 181 -4.73 -24.84 9.92
CA ILE A 181 -5.78 -23.83 10.15
C ILE A 181 -6.05 -23.75 11.66
N PRO A 182 -5.93 -22.55 12.27
CA PRO A 182 -6.24 -22.39 13.69
C PRO A 182 -7.67 -22.83 14.01
N SER A 183 -7.86 -23.40 15.20
CA SER A 183 -9.18 -23.85 15.66
C SER A 183 -10.21 -22.71 15.58
N GLY A 184 -11.42 -23.03 15.11
CA GLY A 184 -12.50 -22.05 14.93
C GLY A 184 -12.37 -21.13 13.71
N GLN A 185 -11.26 -21.20 12.96
CA GLN A 185 -11.01 -20.32 11.80
C GLN A 185 -11.20 -21.02 10.43
N GLY A 186 -11.86 -22.19 10.39
CA GLY A 186 -12.09 -22.95 9.14
C GLY A 186 -12.69 -22.11 8.00
N THR A 187 -13.61 -21.20 8.33
CA THR A 187 -14.26 -20.32 7.35
C THR A 187 -13.37 -19.18 6.84
N ILE A 188 -12.43 -18.70 7.66
CA ILE A 188 -11.76 -17.42 7.40
C ILE A 188 -10.25 -17.54 7.17
N ALA A 189 -9.61 -18.63 7.61
CA ALA A 189 -8.16 -18.73 7.60
C ALA A 189 -7.60 -18.57 6.19
N ARG A 190 -6.43 -17.93 6.08
CA ARG A 190 -5.66 -17.70 4.84
C ARG A 190 -6.31 -16.75 3.81
N ARG A 191 -7.63 -16.57 3.84
CA ARG A 191 -8.38 -15.64 2.96
C ARG A 191 -8.16 -14.18 3.36
N VAL A 192 -8.67 -13.23 2.57
CA VAL A 192 -8.68 -11.81 2.96
C VAL A 192 -9.54 -11.66 4.20
N GLN A 193 -8.92 -11.41 5.35
CA GLN A 193 -9.61 -11.19 6.62
C GLN A 193 -9.82 -9.70 6.86
N ILE A 194 -11.07 -9.29 7.08
CA ILE A 194 -11.45 -7.90 7.36
C ILE A 194 -12.28 -7.87 8.65
N ASN A 195 -11.96 -6.97 9.58
CA ASN A 195 -12.79 -6.77 10.77
C ASN A 195 -14.16 -6.21 10.38
N ALA A 196 -15.23 -6.76 10.93
CA ALA A 196 -16.60 -6.32 10.68
C ALA A 196 -16.80 -4.80 10.90
N ASN A 197 -16.17 -4.24 11.92
CA ASN A 197 -16.27 -2.82 12.24
C ASN A 197 -15.63 -1.93 11.17
N ASP A 198 -14.68 -2.46 10.38
CA ASP A 198 -14.06 -1.69 9.32
C ASP A 198 -14.95 -1.52 8.09
N LEU A 199 -15.93 -2.41 7.93
CA LEU A 199 -16.91 -2.40 6.85
C LEU A 199 -18.27 -1.87 7.29
N ASP A 200 -18.53 -1.75 8.60
CA ASP A 200 -19.82 -1.31 9.13
C ASP A 200 -20.20 0.08 8.56
N PRO A 201 -21.27 0.18 7.72
CA PRO A 201 -21.67 1.44 7.12
C PRO A 201 -22.08 2.50 8.15
N ALA A 202 -22.57 2.10 9.33
CA ALA A 202 -22.93 3.03 10.39
C ALA A 202 -21.70 3.68 11.03
N GLN A 203 -20.58 2.95 11.10
CA GLN A 203 -19.31 3.46 11.62
C GLN A 203 -18.50 4.19 10.54
N ASN A 204 -18.69 3.84 9.26
CA ASN A 204 -17.84 4.26 8.14
C ASN A 204 -18.58 5.02 7.05
N ALA A 205 -19.49 5.91 7.45
CA ALA A 205 -20.14 6.83 6.53
C ALA A 205 -19.11 7.63 5.71
N GLY A 206 -19.32 7.70 4.39
CA GLY A 206 -18.43 8.41 3.46
C GLY A 206 -17.11 7.70 3.13
N ALA A 207 -16.88 6.48 3.63
CA ALA A 207 -15.66 5.74 3.33
C ALA A 207 -15.63 5.22 1.89
N VAL A 208 -14.44 5.26 1.28
CA VAL A 208 -14.14 4.61 -0.02
C VAL A 208 -13.34 3.35 0.25
N TYR A 209 -13.67 2.25 -0.42
CA TYR A 209 -12.99 0.97 -0.21
C TYR A 209 -12.32 0.46 -1.48
N LEU A 210 -11.17 -0.19 -1.31
CA LEU A 210 -10.32 -0.63 -2.42
C LEU A 210 -9.93 -2.09 -2.20
N ALA A 211 -10.07 -2.91 -3.24
CA ALA A 211 -9.50 -4.24 -3.33
C ALA A 211 -8.21 -4.16 -4.15
N GLU A 212 -7.14 -4.78 -3.67
CA GLU A 212 -5.86 -4.84 -4.36
C GLU A 212 -5.43 -6.29 -4.54
N CYS A 213 -4.82 -6.58 -5.68
CA CYS A 213 -4.06 -7.80 -5.91
C CYS A 213 -2.67 -7.40 -6.39
N GLN A 214 -1.70 -8.30 -6.21
CA GLN A 214 -0.34 -8.14 -6.72
C GLN A 214 0.13 -9.50 -7.24
N TYR A 215 0.83 -9.56 -8.37
CA TYR A 215 1.53 -10.78 -8.81
C TYR A 215 3.00 -10.64 -8.50
N VAL A 216 3.57 -11.56 -7.74
CA VAL A 216 5.02 -11.58 -7.47
C VAL A 216 5.60 -12.82 -8.15
N HIS A 217 6.59 -12.64 -9.02
CA HIS A 217 7.17 -13.72 -9.82
C HIS A 217 8.70 -13.60 -9.95
N PRO A 218 9.48 -14.70 -9.87
CA PRO A 218 10.94 -14.61 -9.96
C PRO A 218 11.49 -14.05 -11.27
N GLN A 219 10.91 -14.44 -12.41
CA GLN A 219 11.33 -13.92 -13.72
C GLN A 219 10.95 -12.44 -13.92
N ASP A 220 9.88 -11.96 -13.28
CA ASP A 220 9.46 -10.56 -13.34
C ASP A 220 10.49 -9.69 -12.58
N ALA A 221 10.79 -10.09 -11.34
CA ALA A 221 11.81 -9.49 -10.49
C ALA A 221 13.22 -9.55 -11.11
N ALA A 222 13.63 -10.68 -11.68
CA ALA A 222 14.95 -10.83 -12.29
C ALA A 222 15.16 -9.90 -13.51
N ASN A 223 14.08 -9.40 -14.12
CA ASN A 223 14.14 -8.42 -15.21
C ASN A 223 13.92 -6.98 -14.74
N ASN A 224 13.73 -6.74 -13.43
CA ASN A 224 13.37 -5.45 -12.82
C ASN A 224 12.01 -4.91 -13.30
N ASN A 225 11.11 -5.81 -13.63
CA ASN A 225 9.76 -5.49 -14.11
C ASN A 225 8.74 -5.49 -12.96
N ASP A 226 9.17 -5.77 -11.73
CA ASP A 226 8.35 -6.05 -10.57
C ASP A 226 7.78 -4.81 -9.84
N ASN A 227 7.91 -3.62 -10.42
CA ASN A 227 7.43 -2.36 -9.82
C ASN A 227 6.09 -1.86 -10.39
N ASN A 228 5.43 -2.65 -11.24
CA ASN A 228 4.11 -2.36 -11.83
C ASN A 228 3.09 -3.49 -11.59
N ASN A 229 3.46 -4.52 -10.82
CA ASN A 229 2.72 -5.77 -10.71
C ASN A 229 1.51 -5.78 -9.73
N ALA A 230 1.13 -4.63 -9.19
CA ALA A 230 -0.04 -4.43 -8.34
C ALA A 230 -1.13 -3.64 -9.08
N SER A 231 -2.40 -3.90 -8.77
CA SER A 231 -3.52 -3.10 -9.25
C SER A 231 -4.64 -3.09 -8.24
N TYR A 232 -5.49 -2.07 -8.29
CA TYR A 232 -6.64 -1.97 -7.40
C TYR A 232 -7.94 -1.73 -8.15
N ARG A 233 -9.05 -2.00 -7.46
CA ARG A 233 -10.41 -1.69 -7.89
C ARG A 233 -11.25 -1.26 -6.70
N VAL A 234 -12.13 -0.28 -6.92
CA VAL A 234 -13.06 0.19 -5.89
C VAL A 234 -14.11 -0.88 -5.60
N PHE A 235 -14.55 -0.98 -4.35
CA PHE A 235 -15.73 -1.77 -4.00
C PHE A 235 -16.67 -1.02 -3.06
N THR A 236 -17.93 -1.43 -3.05
CA THR A 236 -18.97 -0.93 -2.14
C THR A 236 -19.35 -1.99 -1.13
N VAL A 237 -19.71 -1.55 0.08
CA VAL A 237 -20.22 -2.42 1.14
C VAL A 237 -21.75 -2.38 1.13
N GLY A 238 -22.36 -3.53 0.83
CA GLY A 238 -23.80 -3.75 0.84
C GLY A 238 -24.30 -4.35 2.16
N PRO A 239 -25.50 -4.96 2.17
CA PRO A 239 -26.11 -5.46 3.40
C PRO A 239 -25.31 -6.62 4.02
N LEU A 240 -25.38 -6.69 5.35
CA LEU A 240 -24.91 -7.83 6.14
C LEU A 240 -25.85 -9.02 5.91
N ALA A 241 -25.35 -10.07 5.28
CA ALA A 241 -26.13 -11.26 4.97
C ALA A 241 -25.25 -12.51 5.00
N SER A 242 -25.75 -13.61 5.55
CA SER A 242 -25.02 -14.88 5.64
C SER A 242 -23.65 -14.73 6.34
N GLY A 243 -23.62 -13.99 7.44
CA GLY A 243 -22.45 -13.86 8.33
C GLY A 243 -21.40 -12.81 7.93
N ALA A 244 -21.47 -12.21 6.74
CA ALA A 244 -20.54 -11.16 6.33
C ALA A 244 -21.19 -10.12 5.40
N TYR A 245 -20.64 -8.90 5.35
CA TYR A 245 -21.14 -7.85 4.44
C TYR A 245 -20.96 -8.27 2.99
N THR A 246 -21.96 -7.96 2.16
CA THR A 246 -21.88 -8.22 0.71
C THR A 246 -21.03 -7.14 0.05
N LEU A 247 -19.88 -7.52 -0.52
CA LEU A 247 -19.03 -6.60 -1.27
C LEU A 247 -19.41 -6.63 -2.75
N SER A 248 -19.34 -5.49 -3.42
CA SER A 248 -19.55 -5.40 -4.87
C SER A 248 -18.49 -4.52 -5.49
N LEU A 249 -17.72 -5.06 -6.43
CA LEU A 249 -16.71 -4.29 -7.17
C LEU A 249 -17.40 -3.25 -8.05
N SER A 250 -16.87 -2.04 -8.06
CA SER A 250 -17.40 -0.89 -8.78
C SER A 250 -16.31 -0.24 -9.64
N GLY A 251 -16.71 0.39 -10.74
CA GLY A 251 -15.79 1.04 -11.67
C GLY A 251 -14.81 0.06 -12.33
N SER A 252 -13.75 0.62 -12.90
CA SER A 252 -12.69 -0.11 -13.60
C SER A 252 -11.57 -0.57 -12.67
N THR A 253 -10.81 -1.60 -13.08
CA THR A 253 -9.50 -1.86 -12.47
C THR A 253 -8.50 -0.81 -12.95
N PHE A 254 -7.78 -0.21 -12.01
CA PHE A 254 -6.65 0.68 -12.28
C PHE A 254 -5.38 -0.17 -12.36
N GLN A 255 -4.97 -0.50 -13.59
CA GLN A 255 -3.83 -1.38 -13.84
C GLN A 255 -2.52 -0.73 -13.39
N GLN A 256 -1.54 -1.54 -12.99
CA GLN A 256 -0.17 -1.11 -12.67
C GLN A 256 -0.07 -0.04 -11.58
N LYS A 257 -1.04 -0.02 -10.65
CA LYS A 257 -1.13 0.99 -9.61
C LYS A 257 -1.54 0.34 -8.29
N ALA A 258 -0.72 0.49 -7.25
CA ALA A 258 -1.11 0.12 -5.89
C ALA A 258 -2.27 1.00 -5.38
N ALA A 259 -3.09 0.47 -4.48
CA ALA A 259 -4.28 1.10 -3.93
C ALA A 259 -3.97 2.40 -3.18
N ILE A 260 -2.76 2.52 -2.62
CA ILE A 260 -2.30 3.73 -1.93
C ILE A 260 -2.44 4.99 -2.79
N TYR A 261 -2.26 4.88 -4.11
CA TYR A 261 -2.39 6.00 -5.02
C TYR A 261 -3.83 6.51 -5.21
N HIS A 262 -4.84 5.71 -4.86
CA HIS A 262 -6.24 6.18 -4.89
C HIS A 262 -6.53 7.18 -3.77
N TRP A 263 -5.68 7.26 -2.75
CA TRP A 263 -5.85 8.20 -1.65
C TRP A 263 -5.93 9.65 -2.14
N SER A 264 -5.10 10.06 -3.10
CA SER A 264 -5.15 11.39 -3.74
C SER A 264 -6.40 11.66 -4.56
N VAL A 265 -7.07 10.62 -5.05
CA VAL A 265 -8.34 10.76 -5.78
C VAL A 265 -9.45 11.18 -4.81
N VAL A 266 -9.40 10.69 -3.58
CA VAL A 266 -10.39 11.00 -2.52
C VAL A 266 -9.98 12.25 -1.73
N SER A 267 -8.69 12.43 -1.48
CA SER A 267 -8.09 13.55 -0.73
C SER A 267 -7.05 14.27 -1.59
N PRO A 268 -7.42 15.32 -2.34
CA PRO A 268 -6.52 15.97 -3.31
C PRO A 268 -5.25 16.62 -2.73
N THR A 269 -5.18 16.78 -1.40
CA THR A 269 -4.03 17.30 -0.66
C THR A 269 -2.94 16.26 -0.41
N VAL A 270 -3.18 14.99 -0.77
CA VAL A 270 -2.21 13.91 -0.59
C VAL A 270 -1.03 14.07 -1.55
N ASN A 271 0.18 14.02 -0.99
CA ASN A 271 1.43 13.97 -1.74
C ASN A 271 2.05 12.57 -1.67
N TYR A 272 2.73 12.15 -2.72
CA TYR A 272 3.44 10.87 -2.76
C TYR A 272 4.92 11.04 -3.03
N ALA A 273 5.69 10.12 -2.44
CA ALA A 273 7.05 9.86 -2.83
C ALA A 273 7.33 8.37 -2.88
N VAL A 274 8.23 8.01 -3.78
CA VAL A 274 8.77 6.66 -3.90
C VAL A 274 10.14 6.65 -3.25
N ALA A 275 10.39 5.66 -2.40
CA ALA A 275 11.67 5.45 -1.73
C ALA A 275 12.21 4.07 -2.13
N ASP A 276 13.22 4.07 -3.00
CA ASP A 276 13.88 2.84 -3.47
C ASP A 276 15.01 2.45 -2.50
N ALA A 277 14.84 1.29 -1.87
CA ALA A 277 15.85 0.60 -1.09
C ALA A 277 16.69 -0.33 -1.99
N PRO A 278 17.82 -0.88 -1.49
CA PRO A 278 18.66 -1.77 -2.30
C PRO A 278 17.96 -3.03 -2.84
N ASP A 279 16.88 -3.47 -2.19
CA ASP A 279 16.15 -4.70 -2.53
C ASP A 279 14.64 -4.45 -2.76
N GLY A 280 14.24 -3.25 -3.14
CA GLY A 280 12.84 -2.98 -3.47
C GLY A 280 12.42 -1.56 -3.11
N ARG A 281 11.11 -1.36 -2.98
CA ARG A 281 10.49 -0.04 -2.99
C ARG A 281 9.47 0.12 -1.87
N TYR A 282 9.43 1.34 -1.35
CA TYR A 282 8.33 1.84 -0.53
C TYR A 282 7.59 2.95 -1.27
N ILE A 283 6.28 3.03 -1.08
CA ILE A 283 5.44 4.15 -1.50
C ILE A 283 4.98 4.87 -0.25
N VAL A 284 5.30 6.15 -0.14
CA VAL A 284 4.96 6.99 1.01
C VAL A 284 3.94 8.02 0.55
N GLY A 285 2.75 7.98 1.15
CA GLY A 285 1.76 9.03 1.04
C GLY A 285 1.78 9.91 2.29
N SER A 286 1.58 11.22 2.11
CA SER A 286 1.38 12.16 3.21
C SER A 286 0.18 13.05 2.94
N ASN A 287 -0.60 13.35 3.98
CA ASN A 287 -1.71 14.31 3.93
C ASN A 287 -1.61 15.22 5.15
N VAL A 288 -1.68 16.54 4.94
CA VAL A 288 -1.64 17.52 6.03
C VAL A 288 -2.93 18.31 6.03
N THR A 289 -3.60 18.39 7.18
CA THR A 289 -4.86 19.13 7.35
C THR A 289 -4.79 20.08 8.53
N LEU A 290 -5.46 21.23 8.42
CA LEU A 290 -5.55 22.21 9.50
C LEU A 290 -6.60 21.77 10.55
N ASN A 291 -6.20 21.73 11.82
CA ASN A 291 -7.08 21.48 12.95
C ASN A 291 -7.84 22.76 13.35
N THR A 292 -8.93 22.59 14.10
CA THR A 292 -9.78 23.71 14.54
C THR A 292 -9.07 24.68 15.51
N ASP A 293 -8.01 24.24 16.17
CA ASP A 293 -7.18 25.03 17.07
C ASP A 293 -6.02 25.76 16.37
N GLY A 294 -5.91 25.62 15.04
CA GLY A 294 -4.84 26.22 14.23
C GLY A 294 -3.55 25.39 14.16
N SER A 295 -3.49 24.23 14.83
CA SER A 295 -2.41 23.25 14.61
C SER A 295 -2.62 22.46 13.31
N TYR A 296 -1.61 21.69 12.89
CA TYR A 296 -1.66 20.87 11.69
C TYR A 296 -1.63 19.39 12.07
N HIS A 297 -2.57 18.63 11.53
CA HIS A 297 -2.56 17.18 11.56
C HIS A 297 -1.75 16.64 10.39
N TYR A 298 -0.72 15.87 10.68
CA TYR A 298 0.08 15.17 9.69
C TYR A 298 -0.28 13.69 9.69
N GLU A 299 -0.72 13.17 8.54
CA GLU A 299 -1.03 11.77 8.31
C GLU A 299 -0.06 11.19 7.27
N TYR A 300 0.55 10.05 7.58
CA TYR A 300 1.42 9.32 6.65
C TYR A 300 0.94 7.88 6.52
N ALA A 301 1.01 7.36 5.30
CA ALA A 301 0.84 5.96 5.00
C ALA A 301 2.05 5.46 4.22
N ILE A 302 2.70 4.40 4.71
CA ILE A 302 3.86 3.79 4.06
C ILE A 302 3.49 2.38 3.65
N PHE A 303 3.47 2.15 2.34
CA PHE A 303 3.28 0.83 1.75
C PHE A 303 4.64 0.26 1.35
N ASN A 304 5.02 -0.88 1.91
CA ASN A 304 6.16 -1.64 1.41
C ASN A 304 5.70 -2.45 0.20
N TYR A 305 6.12 -2.04 -0.99
CA TYR A 305 5.67 -2.63 -2.24
C TYR A 305 6.29 -4.02 -2.47
N ASN A 306 7.61 -4.12 -2.33
CA ASN A 306 8.38 -5.36 -2.60
C ASN A 306 9.74 -5.47 -1.85
N SER A 307 10.11 -4.56 -0.95
CA SER A 307 11.38 -4.67 -0.22
C SER A 307 11.34 -5.84 0.78
N ASP A 308 12.21 -6.83 0.58
CA ASP A 308 12.37 -7.96 1.48
C ASP A 308 13.00 -7.53 2.81
N SER A 309 13.90 -6.54 2.77
CA SER A 309 14.56 -5.94 3.93
C SER A 309 13.56 -5.43 4.96
N SER A 310 12.34 -5.08 4.55
CA SER A 310 11.25 -4.60 5.41
C SER A 310 11.61 -3.29 6.16
N GLY A 311 10.60 -2.54 6.59
CA GLY A 311 10.80 -1.31 7.36
C GLY A 311 10.81 -1.57 8.87
N ARG A 312 11.70 -0.92 9.64
CA ARG A 312 11.73 -1.00 11.11
C ARG A 312 11.49 0.33 11.83
N SER A 313 11.59 1.45 11.11
CA SER A 313 11.35 2.76 11.69
C SER A 313 10.91 3.74 10.63
N PHE A 314 10.15 4.75 11.05
CA PHE A 314 9.88 5.95 10.28
C PHE A 314 10.25 7.15 11.15
N SER A 315 11.03 8.07 10.60
CA SER A 315 11.50 9.22 11.36
C SER A 315 11.64 10.47 10.53
N MET A 316 11.47 11.63 11.15
CA MET A 316 11.65 12.94 10.52
C MET A 316 12.23 13.94 11.52
N PRO A 317 13.00 14.93 11.06
CA PRO A 317 13.50 15.99 11.92
C PRO A 317 12.35 16.84 12.46
N ILE A 318 12.50 17.30 13.71
CA ILE A 318 11.63 18.30 14.33
C ILE A 318 12.47 19.57 14.57
N PRO A 319 12.15 20.69 13.92
CA PRO A 319 12.81 21.97 14.18
C PRO A 319 12.65 22.45 15.63
N ALA A 320 13.58 23.27 16.11
CA ALA A 320 13.49 23.87 17.43
C ALA A 320 12.28 24.81 17.52
N GLY A 321 11.42 24.63 18.53
CA GLY A 321 10.18 25.41 18.71
C GLY A 321 8.93 24.73 18.16
N VAL A 322 9.09 23.66 17.37
CA VAL A 322 7.99 22.80 16.96
C VAL A 322 7.61 21.86 18.11
N THR A 323 6.33 21.83 18.44
CA THR A 323 5.70 20.91 19.36
C THR A 323 4.96 19.81 18.60
N ILE A 324 4.94 18.62 19.19
CA ILE A 324 4.28 17.43 18.64
C ILE A 324 3.35 16.87 19.72
N SER A 325 2.15 16.46 19.32
CA SER A 325 1.16 15.83 20.18
C SER A 325 0.36 14.79 19.41
N ASN A 326 -0.52 14.05 20.10
CA ASN A 326 -1.46 13.09 19.49
C ASN A 326 -0.81 12.11 18.50
N MET A 327 0.41 11.66 18.82
CA MET A 327 1.10 10.66 18.00
C MET A 327 0.28 9.36 17.97
N SER A 328 0.12 8.79 16.78
CA SER A 328 -0.55 7.52 16.56
C SER A 328 0.23 6.63 15.61
N PHE A 329 0.00 5.34 15.76
CA PHE A 329 0.54 4.28 14.91
C PHE A 329 -0.60 3.30 14.64
N LYS A 330 -0.66 2.76 13.43
CA LYS A 330 -1.58 1.68 13.10
C LYS A 330 -0.94 0.78 12.04
N ASP A 331 -0.98 -0.52 12.30
CA ASP A 331 -0.47 -1.57 11.42
C ASP A 331 -1.62 -2.48 10.93
N ILE A 332 -1.28 -3.63 10.35
CA ILE A 332 -2.25 -4.68 10.00
C ILE A 332 -1.92 -5.94 10.80
N ALA A 333 -2.95 -6.60 11.31
CA ALA A 333 -2.79 -7.86 12.04
C ALA A 333 -2.50 -9.02 11.09
N TYR A 334 -1.35 -9.68 11.28
CA TYR A 334 -1.04 -10.96 10.64
C TYR A 334 -1.88 -12.08 11.25
N HIS A 335 -2.25 -13.08 10.45
CA HIS A 335 -3.23 -14.08 10.86
C HIS A 335 -2.92 -15.48 10.34
N SER A 336 -3.75 -16.44 10.75
CA SER A 336 -3.72 -17.83 10.27
C SER A 336 -2.41 -18.58 10.50
N GLY A 337 -1.61 -18.15 11.48
CA GLY A 337 -0.35 -18.80 11.84
C GLY A 337 0.90 -18.17 11.22
N GLU A 338 0.79 -16.98 10.63
CA GLU A 338 1.99 -16.19 10.35
C GLU A 338 2.76 -15.89 11.65
N PRO A 339 4.10 -15.95 11.63
CA PRO A 339 4.91 -15.92 12.84
C PRO A 339 5.13 -14.50 13.38
N TYR A 340 4.76 -13.48 12.60
CA TYR A 340 5.02 -12.09 12.92
C TYR A 340 4.26 -11.63 14.16
N ASN A 341 4.96 -10.95 15.07
CA ASN A 341 4.32 -10.32 16.21
C ASN A 341 3.55 -9.06 15.77
N SER A 342 2.61 -8.65 16.61
CA SER A 342 1.75 -7.48 16.40
C SER A 342 2.00 -6.42 17.47
N THR A 343 3.22 -6.32 17.98
CA THR A 343 3.57 -5.31 18.99
C THR A 343 3.73 -3.97 18.28
N ASP A 344 2.94 -2.99 18.70
CA ASP A 344 2.98 -1.64 18.13
C ASP A 344 4.35 -0.99 18.25
N TRP A 345 4.67 -0.12 17.29
CA TRP A 345 5.92 0.62 17.29
C TRP A 345 5.96 1.65 18.42
N THR A 346 7.12 1.76 19.05
CA THR A 346 7.37 2.82 20.03
C THR A 346 7.47 4.18 19.35
N MET A 347 6.84 5.19 19.95
CA MET A 347 6.86 6.57 19.50
C MET A 347 7.75 7.40 20.41
N THR A 348 8.75 8.07 19.84
CA THR A 348 9.74 8.84 20.60
C THR A 348 10.02 10.19 19.95
N ILE A 349 10.25 11.19 20.80
CA ILE A 349 10.74 12.51 20.42
C ILE A 349 12.02 12.75 21.22
N ALA A 350 13.17 12.70 20.56
CA ALA A 350 14.45 12.87 21.22
C ALA A 350 15.49 13.44 20.25
N GLY A 351 16.33 14.37 20.71
CA GLY A 351 17.43 14.92 19.91
C GLY A 351 16.99 15.62 18.62
N GLY A 352 15.80 16.23 18.61
CA GLY A 352 15.24 16.87 17.41
C GLY A 352 14.73 15.89 16.35
N LEU A 353 14.42 14.65 16.73
CA LEU A 353 13.89 13.62 15.84
C LEU A 353 12.57 13.08 16.36
N LEU A 354 11.53 13.09 15.52
CA LEU A 354 10.32 12.30 15.70
C LEU A 354 10.56 10.91 15.13
N LYS A 355 10.26 9.85 15.89
CA LYS A 355 10.51 8.48 15.44
C LYS A 355 9.45 7.51 15.94
N TRP A 356 8.91 6.74 15.00
CA TRP A 356 8.27 5.45 15.26
C TRP A 356 9.29 4.35 15.01
N GLU A 357 9.42 3.40 15.92
CA GLU A 357 10.37 2.30 15.82
C GLU A 357 9.82 0.98 16.33
N CYS A 358 10.05 -0.08 15.55
CA CYS A 358 9.83 -1.45 15.96
C CYS A 358 10.62 -1.76 17.25
N THR A 359 9.97 -2.40 18.21
CA THR A 359 10.49 -2.58 19.58
C THR A 359 11.71 -3.49 19.67
N GLU A 360 11.94 -4.30 18.64
CA GLU A 360 13.01 -5.30 18.59
C GLU A 360 13.75 -5.19 17.25
N THR A 361 15.06 -5.41 17.28
CA THR A 361 15.88 -5.55 16.07
C THR A 361 15.70 -6.93 15.43
N TYR A 362 16.06 -7.07 14.16
CA TYR A 362 16.05 -8.37 13.48
C TYR A 362 16.88 -9.45 14.20
N ALA A 363 18.02 -9.05 14.78
CA ALA A 363 18.89 -9.94 15.55
C ALA A 363 18.26 -10.43 16.87
N GLN A 364 17.35 -9.64 17.46
CA GLN A 364 16.62 -10.02 18.67
C GLN A 364 15.42 -10.88 18.33
N ASN A 365 14.65 -10.48 17.31
CA ASN A 365 13.46 -11.19 16.88
C ASN A 365 13.23 -10.97 15.38
N ALA A 366 13.55 -11.97 14.56
CA ALA A 366 13.32 -11.93 13.11
C ALA A 366 11.83 -11.78 12.74
N ASN A 367 10.93 -12.11 13.68
CA ASN A 367 9.48 -12.01 13.55
C ASN A 367 8.90 -10.76 14.21
N ALA A 368 9.71 -9.77 14.57
CA ALA A 368 9.18 -8.50 15.05
C ALA A 368 8.29 -7.83 14.00
N ASN A 369 7.46 -6.88 14.45
CA ASN A 369 6.45 -6.18 13.68
C ASN A 369 7.07 -5.19 12.68
N ALA A 370 7.97 -5.66 11.82
CA ALA A 370 8.49 -4.85 10.74
C ALA A 370 7.41 -4.64 9.67
N LEU A 371 7.48 -3.52 8.96
CA LEU A 371 6.66 -3.24 7.78
C LEU A 371 7.05 -4.21 6.66
N ARG A 372 6.36 -5.36 6.60
CA ARG A 372 6.58 -6.44 5.63
C ARG A 372 6.07 -6.04 4.24
N TRP A 373 6.50 -6.77 3.22
CA TRP A 373 6.08 -6.51 1.86
C TRP A 373 4.56 -6.71 1.69
N SER A 374 3.98 -5.96 0.74
CA SER A 374 2.54 -5.90 0.49
C SER A 374 1.70 -5.57 1.74
N THR A 375 2.26 -4.78 2.67
CA THR A 375 1.53 -4.20 3.81
C THR A 375 1.74 -2.68 3.94
N LEU A 376 0.78 -2.01 4.56
CA LEU A 376 0.74 -0.55 4.75
C LEU A 376 0.57 -0.20 6.22
N TYR A 377 1.49 0.61 6.77
CA TYR A 377 1.40 1.15 8.13
C TYR A 377 1.13 2.66 8.09
N ASN A 378 0.38 3.12 9.09
CA ASN A 378 -0.01 4.52 9.27
C ASN A 378 0.74 5.15 10.45
N PHE A 379 1.11 6.41 10.26
CA PHE A 379 1.79 7.23 11.25
C PHE A 379 1.13 8.60 11.25
N ALA A 380 0.75 9.12 12.41
CA ALA A 380 0.17 10.46 12.46
C ALA A 380 0.51 11.20 13.75
N PHE A 381 0.43 12.52 13.70
CA PHE A 381 0.62 13.40 14.84
C PHE A 381 0.04 14.79 14.55
N ASP A 382 -0.17 15.57 15.60
CA ASP A 382 -0.50 16.99 15.49
C ASP A 382 0.71 17.85 15.84
N SER A 383 0.88 18.97 15.15
CA SER A 383 2.00 19.89 15.35
C SER A 383 1.62 21.35 15.15
N ASN A 384 2.29 22.25 15.87
CA ASN A 384 2.24 23.69 15.58
C ASN A 384 3.12 24.08 14.37
N GLY A 385 3.95 23.17 13.86
CA GLY A 385 4.77 23.39 12.67
C GLY A 385 3.93 23.42 11.41
N VAL A 386 4.10 24.45 10.58
CA VAL A 386 3.44 24.53 9.26
C VAL A 386 4.01 23.47 8.32
N PRO A 387 3.23 22.97 7.35
CA PRO A 387 3.75 22.00 6.38
C PRO A 387 4.82 22.62 5.50
N GLY A 388 5.96 21.96 5.42
CA GLY A 388 7.03 22.29 4.47
C GLY A 388 7.64 21.04 3.86
N ASN A 389 8.33 21.21 2.73
CA ASN A 389 9.06 20.13 2.09
C ASN A 389 10.29 19.76 2.92
N GLY A 390 10.48 18.48 3.21
CA GLY A 390 11.67 17.97 3.87
C GLY A 390 11.87 16.48 3.65
N ASN A 391 12.84 15.91 4.36
CA ASN A 391 13.17 14.50 4.24
C ASN A 391 12.82 13.76 5.53
N ALA A 392 12.03 12.71 5.40
CA ALA A 392 11.91 11.66 6.38
C ALA A 392 12.82 10.48 6.01
N ALA A 393 12.92 9.48 6.89
CA ALA A 393 13.72 8.29 6.67
C ALA A 393 12.97 7.04 7.11
N ILE A 394 13.06 5.99 6.30
CA ILE A 394 12.61 4.64 6.63
C ILE A 394 13.85 3.82 6.99
N GLY A 395 13.92 3.32 8.22
CA GLY A 395 14.98 2.40 8.63
C GLY A 395 14.70 0.99 8.11
N LEU A 396 15.72 0.28 7.65
CA LEU A 396 15.59 -1.09 7.14
C LEU A 396 15.71 -2.13 8.28
N PHE A 397 14.94 -3.21 8.21
CA PHE A 397 14.81 -4.19 9.30
C PHE A 397 15.82 -5.33 9.21
N LYS A 398 15.77 -6.13 8.13
CA LYS A 398 16.67 -7.29 7.93
C LYS A 398 18.09 -6.85 7.58
N THR A 399 18.21 -5.72 6.90
CA THR A 399 19.48 -5.08 6.53
C THR A 399 19.69 -3.82 7.37
N SER A 400 20.94 -3.43 7.60
CA SER A 400 21.25 -2.17 8.27
C SER A 400 21.12 -0.99 7.31
N GLY A 401 20.78 0.18 7.84
CA GLY A 401 20.70 1.43 7.09
C GLY A 401 19.30 2.02 7.04
N SER A 402 19.15 3.04 6.20
CA SER A 402 17.89 3.76 5.99
C SER A 402 17.79 4.27 4.56
N VAL A 403 16.56 4.38 4.06
CA VAL A 403 16.24 5.07 2.81
C VAL A 403 15.59 6.42 3.13
N GLY A 404 16.05 7.48 2.48
CA GLY A 404 15.46 8.81 2.60
C GLY A 404 14.20 8.93 1.74
N VAL A 405 13.23 9.70 2.21
CA VAL A 405 12.00 9.99 1.46
C VAL A 405 11.65 11.47 1.56
N ALA A 406 11.48 12.13 0.41
CA ALA A 406 10.99 13.50 0.35
C ALA A 406 9.49 13.50 0.67
N THR A 407 9.06 14.32 1.63
CA THR A 407 7.67 14.38 2.08
C THR A 407 7.37 15.73 2.72
N GLN A 408 6.10 16.00 3.01
CA GLN A 408 5.75 17.07 3.94
C GLN A 408 6.28 16.72 5.33
N VAL A 409 6.88 17.68 6.02
CA VAL A 409 7.32 17.61 7.42
C VAL A 409 6.97 18.93 8.12
N PRO A 410 6.86 18.96 9.46
CA PRO A 410 6.66 20.21 10.17
C PRO A 410 7.92 21.06 10.07
N VAL A 411 7.76 22.26 9.51
CA VAL A 411 8.78 23.31 9.55
C VAL A 411 8.37 24.36 10.58
N ASN A 412 9.32 25.20 10.99
CA ASN A 412 8.99 26.29 11.90
C ASN A 412 7.92 27.18 11.25
N PRO A 413 6.82 27.52 11.96
CA PRO A 413 6.03 28.67 11.57
C PRO A 413 7.00 29.85 11.58
N CYS A 414 7.15 30.52 10.44
CA CYS A 414 8.12 31.59 10.31
C CYS A 414 7.88 32.60 11.43
N LYS A 415 8.94 32.99 12.15
CA LYS A 415 8.79 34.04 13.17
C LYS A 415 8.20 35.27 12.49
N TYR A 416 7.42 36.06 13.23
CA TYR A 416 6.86 37.28 12.64
C TYR A 416 8.00 38.21 12.20
N GLY A 417 8.13 38.45 10.89
CA GLY A 417 9.25 39.18 10.28
C GLY A 417 10.39 38.32 9.72
N ASP A 418 10.42 37.01 9.98
CA ASP A 418 11.35 36.02 9.41
C ASP A 418 10.70 35.52 8.11
N LEU A 419 11.09 36.11 6.98
CA LEU A 419 10.47 35.91 5.68
C LEU A 419 11.06 34.73 4.89
N ASP A 420 12.29 34.31 5.21
CA ASP A 420 12.89 33.08 4.66
C ASP A 420 12.71 31.85 5.58
N CYS A 421 12.13 32.06 6.76
CA CYS A 421 11.76 31.05 7.75
C CYS A 421 12.99 30.28 8.30
N ASN A 422 14.17 30.92 8.31
CA ASN A 422 15.42 30.31 8.78
C ASN A 422 15.54 30.30 10.32
N GLY A 423 14.61 30.93 11.03
CA GLY A 423 14.52 30.99 12.48
C GLY A 423 15.16 32.23 13.13
N ILE A 424 15.72 33.15 12.34
CA ILE A 424 16.26 34.44 12.78
C ILE A 424 15.74 35.54 11.84
N VAL A 425 15.42 36.73 12.36
CA VAL A 425 15.11 37.88 11.51
C VAL A 425 16.39 38.66 11.27
N ASP A 426 16.90 38.63 10.04
CA ASP A 426 18.15 39.29 9.67
C ASP A 426 18.12 40.00 8.31
N GLY A 427 19.31 40.27 7.76
CA GLY A 427 19.48 40.97 6.49
C GLY A 427 18.89 40.21 5.29
N ALA A 428 18.76 38.88 5.36
CA ALA A 428 18.11 38.08 4.33
C ALA A 428 16.61 38.42 4.26
N ASP A 429 15.93 38.47 5.40
CA ASP A 429 14.51 38.83 5.47
C ASP A 429 14.26 40.26 5.04
N LEU A 430 15.14 41.18 5.45
CA LEU A 430 15.07 42.56 4.98
C LEU A 430 15.19 42.64 3.45
N GLY A 431 16.10 41.87 2.86
CA GLY A 431 16.25 41.79 1.41
C GLY A 431 14.98 41.28 0.73
N LEU A 432 14.35 40.26 1.30
CA LEU A 432 13.08 39.69 0.82
C LEU A 432 11.92 40.69 0.92
N LEU A 433 11.78 41.39 2.05
CA LEU A 433 10.75 42.42 2.24
C LEU A 433 10.91 43.54 1.20
N LEU A 434 12.13 44.05 1.04
CA LEU A 434 12.42 45.13 0.08
C LEU A 434 12.22 44.70 -1.38
N SER A 435 12.39 43.43 -1.70
CA SER A 435 12.14 42.91 -3.05
C SER A 435 10.65 42.92 -3.44
N HIS A 436 9.75 43.03 -2.46
CA HIS A 436 8.30 43.08 -2.65
C HIS A 436 7.69 44.45 -2.30
N TRP A 437 8.53 45.50 -2.21
CA TRP A 437 8.09 46.84 -1.82
C TRP A 437 7.02 47.42 -2.77
N GLY A 438 5.94 47.93 -2.20
CA GLY A 438 4.82 48.52 -2.93
C GLY A 438 3.53 47.73 -2.78
N LEU A 439 2.58 47.97 -3.68
CA LEU A 439 1.24 47.38 -3.61
C LEU A 439 1.28 45.87 -3.82
N CYS A 440 0.50 45.14 -3.01
CA CYS A 440 0.31 43.72 -3.21
C CYS A 440 -0.30 43.40 -4.58
N PRO A 441 0.08 42.28 -5.24
CA PRO A 441 -0.53 41.86 -6.49
C PRO A 441 -2.06 41.73 -6.36
N GLY A 442 -2.78 42.43 -7.24
CA GLY A 442 -4.25 42.48 -7.23
C GLY A 442 -4.87 43.25 -6.05
N GLY A 443 -4.08 43.94 -5.23
CA GLY A 443 -4.58 44.66 -4.05
C GLY A 443 -5.00 43.74 -2.90
N THR A 444 -4.53 42.49 -2.91
CA THR A 444 -4.90 41.47 -1.91
C THR A 444 -4.11 41.68 -0.63
N PRO A 445 -4.76 41.92 0.53
CA PRO A 445 -4.07 41.99 1.81
C PRO A 445 -3.35 40.68 2.16
N GLY A 446 -2.18 40.78 2.78
CA GLY A 446 -1.39 39.63 3.23
C GLY A 446 -0.54 38.98 2.15
N CYS A 447 -0.13 39.74 1.13
CA CYS A 447 0.86 39.24 0.17
C CYS A 447 2.25 39.08 0.82
N PHE A 448 3.18 38.43 0.11
CA PHE A 448 4.52 38.19 0.64
C PHE A 448 5.23 39.51 1.01
N GLY A 449 5.58 39.66 2.29
CA GLY A 449 6.18 40.88 2.86
C GLY A 449 5.19 41.90 3.47
N ASP A 450 3.87 41.73 3.30
CA ASP A 450 2.82 42.57 3.91
C ASP A 450 2.49 42.00 5.29
N LEU A 451 3.25 42.44 6.29
CA LEU A 451 3.22 41.91 7.65
C LEU A 451 2.00 42.41 8.43
N ASP A 452 1.50 43.61 8.13
CA ASP A 452 0.33 44.18 8.81
C ASP A 452 -1.01 43.91 8.10
N ASN A 453 -0.97 43.20 6.96
CA ASN A 453 -2.10 42.82 6.13
C ASN A 453 -2.94 44.02 5.67
N ASN A 454 -2.29 45.13 5.28
CA ASN A 454 -2.97 46.32 4.78
C ASN A 454 -3.04 46.38 3.23
N GLY A 455 -2.44 45.42 2.52
CA GLY A 455 -2.39 45.34 1.06
C GLY A 455 -1.24 46.12 0.41
N VAL A 456 -0.27 46.64 1.17
CA VAL A 456 0.91 47.33 0.67
C VAL A 456 2.14 47.06 1.54
N VAL A 457 3.21 46.53 0.94
CA VAL A 457 4.52 46.38 1.59
C VAL A 457 5.22 47.73 1.65
N ASN A 458 5.34 48.32 2.83
CA ASN A 458 5.91 49.65 3.02
C ASN A 458 6.70 49.79 4.35
N GLY A 459 6.90 51.05 4.78
CA GLY A 459 7.63 51.37 6.00
C GLY A 459 7.02 50.80 7.29
N ALA A 460 5.72 50.52 7.32
CA ALA A 460 5.05 49.86 8.43
C ALA A 460 5.53 48.41 8.56
N ASP A 461 5.55 47.66 7.47
CA ASP A 461 6.05 46.27 7.42
C ASP A 461 7.53 46.21 7.76
N LEU A 462 8.33 47.15 7.23
CA LEU A 462 9.72 47.28 7.63
C LEU A 462 9.85 47.51 9.14
N GLY A 463 8.99 48.34 9.73
CA GLY A 463 8.94 48.56 11.17
C GLY A 463 8.62 47.29 11.96
N PHE A 464 7.70 46.46 11.47
CA PHE A 464 7.38 45.16 12.04
C PHE A 464 8.54 44.17 11.94
N LEU A 465 9.23 44.11 10.80
CA LEU A 465 10.41 43.27 10.60
C LEU A 465 11.55 43.69 11.53
N MET A 466 11.90 44.98 11.55
CA MET A 466 12.93 45.53 12.45
C MET A 466 12.59 45.32 13.93
N GLY A 467 11.31 45.36 14.29
CA GLY A 467 10.84 45.09 15.65
C GLY A 467 11.11 43.67 16.15
N ASN A 468 11.39 42.74 15.24
CA ASN A 468 11.67 41.33 15.53
C ASN A 468 13.11 40.92 15.17
N TRP A 469 13.99 41.88 14.87
CA TRP A 469 15.38 41.62 14.47
C TRP A 469 16.17 40.83 15.51
N GLY A 470 16.86 39.77 15.08
CA GLY A 470 17.81 39.00 15.90
C GLY A 470 17.45 37.54 16.20
#